data_AF-S4PXU1-F1
#
_entry.id   AF-S4PXU1-F1
#
_cell.length_a   1.000
_cell.length_b   1.000
_cell.length_c   1.000
_cell.angle_alpha   90.00
_cell.angle_beta   90.00
_cell.angle_gamma   90.00
#
_symmetry.space_group_name_H-M   'P 1'
#
loop_
_entity.id
_entity.type
_entity.pdbx_description
1 polymer ?
#
loop_
_entity_poly.entity_id
_entity_poly.type
_entity_poly.pdbx_seq_one_letter_code
_entity_poly.pdbx_strand_id
1 'polypeptide(L)'
;MVHRHAQTFISLAARDYEFTLYSASTLASCSIAAALRGLSRDGHLSRLQELTGIDLDCLQTCLEQIEEMVQNVIAERGISAPNGQGREQAGWTPPPTQDKAHSNAATPTDVRDVHF
;
A
#
# COMPACT_ATOMS: atom_id res chain seq x y z
N MET A 1 -16.20 -9.97 2.74
CA MET A 1 -14.73 -10.19 2.82
C MET A 1 -14.03 -9.82 1.51
N VAL A 2 -14.46 -10.34 0.35
CA VAL A 2 -13.88 -10.02 -0.99
C VAL A 2 -13.67 -8.52 -1.21
N HIS A 3 -14.67 -7.69 -0.92
CA HIS A 3 -14.59 -6.23 -1.07
C HIS A 3 -13.42 -5.60 -0.30
N ARG A 4 -13.14 -6.06 0.92
CA ARG A 4 -12.06 -5.53 1.75
C ARG A 4 -10.68 -5.93 1.20
N HIS A 5 -10.55 -7.16 0.69
CA HIS A 5 -9.33 -7.61 0.03
C HIS A 5 -9.09 -6.82 -1.27
N ALA A 6 -10.13 -6.69 -2.11
CA ALA A 6 -10.04 -5.91 -3.34
C ALA A 6 -9.64 -4.45 -3.08
N GLN A 7 -10.25 -3.77 -2.09
CA GLN A 7 -9.84 -2.41 -1.71
C GLN A 7 -8.39 -2.33 -1.25
N THR A 8 -7.90 -3.36 -0.54
CA THR A 8 -6.50 -3.42 -0.12
C THR A 8 -5.59 -3.55 -1.33
N PHE A 9 -5.93 -4.40 -2.29
CA PHE A 9 -5.16 -4.59 -3.51
C PHE A 9 -5.13 -3.34 -4.38
N ILE A 10 -6.27 -2.64 -4.53
CA ILE A 10 -6.32 -1.34 -5.22
C ILE A 10 -5.42 -0.31 -4.51
N SER A 11 -5.43 -0.30 -3.17
CA SER A 11 -4.60 0.63 -2.38
C SER A 11 -3.11 0.32 -2.48
N LEU A 12 -2.74 -0.95 -2.69
CA LEU A 12 -1.37 -1.38 -2.95
C LEU A 12 -0.97 -1.00 -4.38
N ALA A 13 -1.81 -1.33 -5.37
CA ALA A 13 -1.59 -1.04 -6.78
C ALA A 13 -1.43 0.46 -7.04
N ALA A 14 -2.17 1.32 -6.31
CA ALA A 14 -2.05 2.77 -6.43
C ALA A 14 -0.66 3.33 -6.05
N ARG A 15 0.23 2.53 -5.44
CA ARG A 15 1.60 2.93 -5.11
C ARG A 15 2.60 2.62 -6.22
N ASP A 16 2.23 1.78 -7.16
CA ASP A 16 3.11 1.26 -8.19
C ASP A 16 2.68 1.82 -9.56
N TYR A 17 3.65 2.35 -10.30
CA TYR A 17 3.38 3.11 -11.51
C TYR A 17 2.87 2.22 -12.65
N GLU A 18 3.24 0.94 -12.65
CA GLU A 18 2.81 -0.03 -13.67
C GLU A 18 1.27 -0.11 -13.72
N PHE A 19 0.61 0.00 -12.56
CA PHE A 19 -0.86 -0.06 -12.50
C PHE A 19 -1.56 1.20 -12.99
N THR A 20 -0.85 2.31 -13.17
CA THR A 20 -1.42 3.55 -13.75
C THR A 20 -1.73 3.43 -15.24
N LEU A 21 -1.14 2.43 -15.91
CA LEU A 21 -1.39 2.10 -17.31
C LEU A 21 -2.72 1.36 -17.50
N TYR A 22 -3.26 0.75 -16.44
CA TYR A 22 -4.54 0.07 -16.47
C TYR A 22 -5.71 1.03 -16.21
N SER A 23 -6.83 0.77 -16.88
CA SER A 23 -8.07 1.46 -16.55
C SER A 23 -8.55 1.09 -15.13
N ALA A 24 -9.28 1.99 -14.48
CA ALA A 24 -9.87 1.72 -13.17
C ALA A 24 -10.80 0.48 -13.18
N SER A 25 -11.49 0.22 -14.29
CA SER A 25 -12.36 -0.96 -14.47
C SER A 25 -11.55 -2.26 -14.50
N THR A 26 -10.44 -2.27 -15.24
CA THR A 26 -9.51 -3.41 -15.31
C THR A 26 -8.93 -3.71 -13.93
N LEU A 27 -8.39 -2.69 -13.27
CA LEU A 27 -7.75 -2.85 -11.96
C LEU A 27 -8.74 -3.33 -10.89
N ALA A 28 -9.96 -2.79 -10.87
CA ALA A 28 -11.02 -3.22 -9.97
C ALA A 28 -11.43 -4.69 -10.23
N SER A 29 -11.58 -5.07 -11.50
CA SER A 29 -11.94 -6.43 -11.90
C SER A 29 -10.88 -7.45 -11.50
N CYS A 30 -9.61 -7.17 -11.80
CA CYS A 30 -8.49 -8.04 -11.42
C CYS A 30 -8.30 -8.09 -9.90
N SER A 31 -8.52 -6.98 -9.18
CA SER A 31 -8.48 -6.97 -7.71
C SER A 31 -9.57 -7.85 -7.08
N ILE A 32 -10.78 -7.87 -7.67
CA ILE A 32 -11.86 -8.76 -7.23
C ILE A 32 -11.52 -10.21 -7.57
N ALA A 33 -10.98 -10.47 -8.78
CA ALA A 33 -10.56 -11.80 -9.20
C ALA A 33 -9.46 -12.37 -8.27
N ALA A 34 -8.41 -11.59 -7.98
CA ALA A 34 -7.36 -11.96 -7.04
C ALA A 34 -7.91 -12.26 -5.64
N ALA A 35 -8.85 -11.44 -5.17
CA ALA A 35 -9.48 -11.64 -3.86
C ALA A 35 -10.34 -12.92 -3.81
N LEU A 36 -10.98 -13.29 -4.92
CA LEU A 36 -11.74 -14.54 -5.03
C LEU A 36 -10.82 -15.75 -5.12
N ARG A 37 -9.73 -15.68 -5.89
CA ARG A 37 -8.71 -16.72 -5.99
C ARG A 37 -8.04 -17.01 -4.66
N GLY A 38 -7.68 -15.97 -3.90
CA GLY A 38 -7.15 -16.10 -2.54
C GLY A 38 -8.13 -16.75 -1.54
N LEU A 39 -9.41 -16.83 -1.88
CA LEU A 39 -10.46 -17.53 -1.11
C LEU A 39 -10.84 -18.90 -1.70
N SER A 40 -10.01 -19.45 -2.61
CA SER A 40 -10.26 -20.70 -3.34
C SER A 40 -11.55 -20.70 -4.17
N ARG A 41 -11.94 -19.52 -4.67
CA ARG A 41 -13.09 -19.33 -5.58
C ARG A 41 -12.61 -18.91 -6.97
N ASP A 42 -11.90 -19.83 -7.64
CA ASP A 42 -11.40 -19.65 -9.00
C ASP A 42 -12.52 -19.63 -10.06
N GLY A 43 -12.16 -19.29 -11.31
CA GLY A 43 -13.06 -19.37 -12.47
C GLY A 43 -13.93 -18.14 -12.75
N HIS A 44 -13.72 -17.02 -12.04
CA HIS A 44 -14.51 -15.81 -12.24
C HIS A 44 -13.93 -14.85 -13.30
N LEU A 45 -12.74 -15.13 -13.83
CA LEU A 45 -12.04 -14.25 -14.77
C LEU A 45 -12.79 -14.13 -16.12
N SER A 46 -13.24 -15.24 -16.69
CA SER A 46 -14.01 -15.25 -17.94
C SER A 46 -15.33 -14.49 -17.80
N ARG A 47 -16.00 -14.61 -16.64
CA ARG A 47 -17.22 -13.84 -16.36
C ARG A 47 -16.96 -12.35 -16.25
N LEU A 48 -15.83 -11.95 -15.66
CA LEU A 48 -15.41 -10.56 -15.58
C LEU A 48 -15.06 -9.99 -16.95
N GLN A 49 -14.43 -10.79 -17.82
CA GLN A 49 -14.19 -10.44 -19.22
C GLN A 49 -15.52 -10.16 -19.94
N GLU A 50 -16.50 -11.05 -19.85
CA GLU A 50 -17.81 -10.86 -20.46
C GLU A 50 -18.53 -9.60 -19.95
N LEU A 51 -18.41 -9.29 -18.66
CA LEU A 51 -19.06 -8.11 -18.04
C LEU A 51 -18.38 -6.79 -18.38
N THR A 52 -17.05 -6.79 -18.52
CA THR A 52 -16.24 -5.57 -18.68
C THR A 52 -15.88 -5.28 -20.13
N GLY A 53 -15.96 -6.28 -21.01
CA GLY A 53 -15.54 -6.19 -22.40
C GLY A 53 -14.03 -6.03 -22.58
N ILE A 54 -13.24 -6.31 -21.53
CA ILE A 54 -11.78 -6.22 -21.56
C ILE A 54 -11.22 -7.51 -22.17
N ASP A 55 -10.10 -7.40 -22.88
CA ASP A 55 -9.40 -8.57 -23.41
C ASP A 55 -8.95 -9.52 -22.28
N LEU A 56 -9.07 -10.82 -22.53
CA LEU A 56 -8.76 -11.84 -21.52
C LEU A 56 -7.27 -11.86 -21.17
N ASP A 57 -6.38 -11.64 -22.14
CA ASP A 57 -4.94 -11.61 -21.94
C ASP A 57 -4.51 -10.42 -21.07
N CYS A 58 -5.16 -9.27 -21.29
CA CYS A 58 -4.97 -8.08 -20.46
C CYS A 58 -5.42 -8.33 -19.01
N LEU A 59 -6.57 -8.98 -18.82
CA LEU A 59 -7.07 -9.35 -17.48
C LEU A 59 -6.17 -10.35 -16.78
N GLN A 60 -5.65 -11.36 -17.50
CA GLN A 60 -4.69 -12.33 -16.96
C GLN A 60 -3.40 -11.65 -16.53
N THR A 61 -2.80 -10.85 -17.41
CA THR A 61 -1.56 -10.13 -17.13
C THR A 61 -1.71 -9.18 -15.93
N CYS A 62 -2.82 -8.44 -15.84
CA CYS A 62 -3.08 -7.55 -14.71
C CYS A 62 -3.33 -8.36 -13.41
N LEU A 63 -4.01 -9.50 -13.51
CA LEU A 63 -4.24 -10.38 -12.36
C LEU A 63 -2.92 -10.93 -11.81
N GLU A 64 -2.05 -11.46 -12.66
CA GLU A 64 -0.75 -12.01 -12.26
C GLU A 64 0.12 -10.96 -11.57
N GLN A 65 0.16 -9.73 -12.10
CA GLN A 65 0.88 -8.63 -11.46
C GLN A 65 0.31 -8.25 -10.08
N ILE A 66 -1.02 -8.26 -9.91
CA ILE A 66 -1.63 -8.05 -8.59
C ILE A 66 -1.23 -9.17 -7.63
N GLU A 67 -1.23 -10.43 -8.08
CA GLU A 67 -0.84 -11.57 -7.26
C GLU A 67 0.63 -11.48 -6.86
N GLU A 68 1.53 -11.15 -7.79
CA GLU A 68 2.95 -10.92 -7.51
C GLU A 68 3.17 -9.79 -6.52
N MET A 69 2.53 -8.63 -6.74
CA MET A 69 2.58 -7.49 -5.82
C MET A 69 2.15 -7.91 -4.40
N VAL A 70 1.07 -8.70 -4.27
CA VAL A 70 0.60 -9.18 -2.97
C VAL A 70 1.61 -10.13 -2.33
N GLN A 71 2.23 -11.04 -3.10
CA GLN A 71 3.28 -11.93 -2.59
C GLN A 71 4.49 -11.15 -2.09
N ASN A 72 4.93 -10.13 -2.83
CA ASN A 72 6.05 -9.27 -2.44
C ASN A 72 5.75 -8.57 -1.11
N VAL A 73 4.56 -7.99 -0.95
CA VAL A 73 4.13 -7.33 0.31
C VAL A 73 4.08 -8.32 1.47
N ILE A 74 3.67 -9.56 1.24
CA ILE A 74 3.65 -10.60 2.28
C ILE A 74 5.09 -11.00 2.66
N ALA A 75 5.98 -11.17 1.67
CA ALA A 75 7.38 -11.51 1.90
C ALA A 75 8.11 -10.42 2.70
N GLU A 76 7.94 -9.14 2.33
CA GLU A 76 8.51 -7.99 3.05
C GLU A 76 8.04 -7.93 4.51
N ARG A 77 6.76 -8.22 4.75
CA ARG A 77 6.19 -8.30 6.11
C ARG A 77 6.68 -9.51 6.88
N GLY A 78 6.88 -10.65 6.22
CA GLY A 78 7.37 -11.89 6.82
C GLY A 78 8.82 -11.80 7.27
N ILE A 79 9.66 -11.01 6.59
CA ILE A 79 11.04 -10.72 6.99
C ILE A 79 11.07 -9.78 8.22
N SER A 80 10.00 -9.03 8.44
CA SER A 80 9.84 -8.05 9.52
C SER A 80 9.28 -8.63 10.83
N ALA A 81 9.68 -9.85 11.25
CA ALA A 81 9.66 -10.31 12.66
C ALA A 81 10.36 -11.67 12.78
N PRO A 82 11.39 -11.82 13.66
CA PRO A 82 11.23 -11.56 15.09
C PRO A 82 12.37 -10.73 15.66
N ASN A 83 12.12 -9.45 15.94
CA ASN A 83 12.71 -8.85 17.12
C ASN A 83 11.74 -7.80 17.65
N GLY A 84 11.40 -7.91 18.93
CA GLY A 84 10.43 -7.05 19.60
C GLY A 84 10.96 -5.64 19.79
N GLN A 85 10.95 -4.83 18.73
CA GLN A 85 11.04 -3.38 18.83
C GLN A 85 9.75 -2.81 18.27
N GLY A 86 8.96 -2.25 19.19
CA GLY A 86 7.73 -1.57 18.86
C GLY A 86 7.98 -0.53 17.77
N ARG A 87 6.95 -0.28 16.96
CA ARG A 87 6.84 0.97 16.23
C ARG A 87 6.86 2.10 17.26
N GLU A 88 8.04 2.59 17.58
CA GLU A 88 8.25 3.90 18.14
C GLU A 88 7.71 4.88 17.10
N GLN A 89 6.45 5.27 17.31
CA GLN A 89 5.94 6.54 16.87
C GLN A 89 7.03 7.58 17.09
N ALA A 90 7.35 8.31 16.02
CA ALA A 90 8.18 9.48 16.07
C ALA A 90 7.85 10.32 17.32
N GLY A 91 8.83 10.41 18.21
CA GLY A 91 9.05 11.42 19.24
C GLY A 91 7.84 11.96 20.00
N TRP A 92 7.70 11.53 21.26
CA TRP A 92 7.49 12.47 22.37
C TRP A 92 7.81 11.77 23.71
N THR A 93 8.99 12.01 24.26
CA THR A 93 9.21 11.83 25.70
C THR A 93 8.66 13.06 26.41
N PRO A 94 7.70 12.94 27.34
CA PRO A 94 7.34 14.08 28.17
C PRO A 94 8.55 14.44 29.04
N PRO A 95 9.02 15.70 29.05
CA PRO A 95 10.08 16.11 29.95
C PRO A 95 9.58 16.05 31.40
N PRO A 96 10.45 15.74 32.37
CA PRO A 96 10.09 15.76 33.78
C PRO A 96 9.62 17.16 34.17
N THR A 97 8.59 17.19 35.01
CA THR A 97 7.88 18.36 35.47
C THR A 97 8.86 19.42 36.00
N GLN A 98 9.10 20.46 35.20
CA GLN A 98 9.67 21.70 35.72
C GLN A 98 8.79 22.87 35.27
N ASP A 99 7.98 23.29 36.24
CA ASP A 99 7.24 24.53 36.30
C ASP A 99 8.09 25.71 35.78
N LYS A 100 7.72 26.26 34.61
CA LYS A 100 7.61 27.70 34.30
C LYS A 100 7.58 27.99 32.79
N ALA A 101 6.41 28.41 32.34
CA ALA A 101 6.19 29.61 31.52
C ALA A 101 7.26 29.97 30.46
N HIS A 102 6.96 29.72 29.17
CA HIS A 102 6.76 30.76 28.15
C HIS A 102 6.68 30.17 26.73
N SER A 103 5.62 30.56 26.02
CA SER A 103 5.51 30.50 24.57
C SER A 103 6.74 31.09 23.90
N ASN A 104 7.29 30.41 22.90
CA ASN A 104 7.76 31.02 21.67
C ASN A 104 8.03 29.95 20.61
N ALA A 105 7.25 30.01 19.53
CA ALA A 105 7.54 29.32 18.29
C ALA A 105 8.82 29.91 17.69
N ALA A 106 9.85 29.09 17.48
CA ALA A 106 11.02 29.49 16.71
C ALA A 106 11.56 28.25 15.96
N THR A 107 11.31 28.21 14.66
CA THR A 107 11.99 27.32 13.72
C THR A 107 13.47 27.73 13.66
N PRO A 108 14.44 26.84 13.94
CA PRO A 108 15.84 27.20 13.80
C PRO A 108 16.22 27.09 12.32
N THR A 109 16.28 28.22 11.63
CA THR A 109 16.94 28.31 10.32
C THR A 109 18.45 28.22 10.54
N ASP A 110 19.07 27.13 10.11
CA ASP A 110 20.53 26.92 10.10
C ASP A 110 21.18 27.88 9.10
N VAL A 111 21.86 28.91 9.59
CA VAL A 111 22.67 29.84 8.79
C VAL A 111 24.13 29.50 9.05
N ARG A 112 24.82 28.97 8.03
CA ARG A 112 26.26 28.70 8.11
C ARG A 112 27.04 29.97 7.80
N ASP A 113 27.86 30.42 8.74
CA ASP A 113 28.81 31.52 8.55
C ASP A 113 29.79 31.21 7.41
N VAL A 114 29.87 32.14 6.45
CA VAL A 114 30.85 32.14 5.36
C VAL A 114 32.10 32.87 5.84
N HIS A 115 33.20 32.12 5.98
CA HIS A 115 34.50 32.69 6.30
C HIS A 115 35.16 33.18 5.00
N PHE A 116 35.61 34.44 4.98
CA PHE A 116 36.42 35.04 3.92
C PHE A 116 37.91 34.82 4.17
#